data_AF-A0A7J7JZ17-F1
#
_entry.id   AF-A0A7J7JZ17-F1
#
_cell.length_a   1.000
_cell.length_b   1.000
_cell.length_c   1.000
_cell.angle_alpha   90.00
_cell.angle_beta   90.00
_cell.angle_gamma   90.00
#
_symmetry.space_group_name_H-M   'P 1'
#
loop_
_entity.id
_entity.type
_entity.pdbx_description
1 polymer ?
#
loop_
_entity_poly.entity_id
_entity_poly.type
_entity_poly.pdbx_seq_one_letter_code
_entity_poly.pdbx_strand_id
1 'polypeptide(L)'
;MPWFNFRTSSAPTTTTAAPFPKPEFCGKYECPEYETEQLRGYELRTYRPSVWASAKVPSLDMEYWENGDDSIVAYMKLFNYIRGANDRNITVARTVPVVYSHEKDEVWMNFMIPANMSDNPPQPTDTDVQIYRADSDQYYVRYNKKAC
;
A
#
# COMPACT_ATOMS: atom_id res chain seq x y z
N MET A 1 -40.04 7.63 -44.10
CA MET A 1 -38.87 8.44 -43.67
C MET A 1 -39.11 8.83 -42.20
N PRO A 2 -38.13 8.66 -41.31
CA PRO A 2 -38.14 7.56 -40.34
C PRO A 2 -38.72 7.90 -38.96
N TRP A 3 -39.17 6.83 -38.31
CA TRP A 3 -39.65 6.75 -36.94
C TRP A 3 -38.45 6.73 -35.98
N PHE A 4 -38.45 7.57 -34.96
CA PHE A 4 -37.50 7.46 -33.85
C PHE A 4 -38.08 6.53 -32.78
N ASN A 5 -37.54 5.32 -32.70
CA ASN A 5 -37.63 4.45 -31.53
C ASN A 5 -36.25 4.36 -30.90
N PHE A 6 -36.04 5.05 -29.79
CA PHE A 6 -34.93 4.73 -28.88
C PHE A 6 -35.35 4.96 -27.44
N ARG A 7 -35.58 3.87 -26.72
CA ARG A 7 -35.40 3.82 -25.27
C ARG A 7 -34.79 2.49 -24.88
N THR A 8 -33.53 2.29 -25.23
CA THR A 8 -32.68 1.33 -24.53
C THR A 8 -32.19 2.02 -23.26
N SER A 9 -32.86 1.79 -22.14
CA SER A 9 -32.24 2.00 -20.83
C SER A 9 -31.88 0.63 -20.28
N SER A 10 -30.71 0.12 -20.66
CA SER A 10 -30.00 -0.81 -19.81
C SER A 10 -29.31 0.05 -18.75
N ALA A 11 -29.89 0.07 -17.54
CA ALA A 11 -29.18 0.57 -16.37
C ALA A 11 -27.83 -0.17 -16.27
N PRO A 12 -26.73 0.51 -15.93
CA PRO A 12 -25.51 -0.19 -15.58
C PRO A 12 -25.84 -1.04 -14.36
N THR A 13 -25.73 -2.37 -14.51
CA THR A 13 -25.78 -3.29 -13.40
C THR A 13 -24.67 -2.86 -12.46
N THR A 14 -25.03 -2.31 -11.30
CA THR A 14 -24.10 -2.15 -10.20
C THR A 14 -23.73 -3.55 -9.78
N THR A 15 -22.68 -4.10 -10.39
CA THR A 15 -21.97 -5.27 -9.89
C THR A 15 -21.42 -4.84 -8.54
N THR A 16 -22.19 -5.12 -7.50
CA THR A 16 -21.70 -5.10 -6.12
C THR A 16 -20.55 -6.09 -6.08
N ALA A 17 -19.33 -5.57 -6.25
CA ALA A 17 -18.12 -6.35 -6.07
C ALA A 17 -18.18 -6.97 -4.67
N ALA A 18 -18.00 -8.29 -4.59
CA ALA A 18 -17.94 -8.98 -3.31
C ALA A 18 -16.89 -8.30 -2.42
N PRO A 19 -17.14 -8.14 -1.11
CA PRO A 19 -16.20 -7.50 -0.21
C PRO A 19 -14.87 -8.27 -0.21
N PHE A 20 -13.75 -7.53 -0.31
CA PHE A 20 -12.40 -8.08 -0.25
C PHE A 20 -12.24 -8.95 1.01
N PRO A 21 -11.96 -10.26 0.89
CA PRO A 21 -11.72 -11.10 2.04
C PRO A 21 -10.37 -10.73 2.65
N LYS A 22 -10.42 -9.96 3.75
CA LYS A 22 -9.24 -9.43 4.42
C LYS A 22 -8.31 -10.57 4.87
N PRO A 23 -7.03 -10.57 4.43
CA PRO A 23 -6.07 -11.59 4.83
C PRO A 23 -5.83 -11.64 6.33
N GLU A 24 -5.53 -12.82 6.86
CA GLU A 24 -5.28 -13.04 8.30
C GLU A 24 -4.15 -12.14 8.84
N PHE A 25 -3.06 -11.98 8.07
CA PHE A 25 -1.94 -11.13 8.47
C PHE A 25 -2.33 -9.67 8.70
N CYS A 26 -3.45 -9.22 8.15
CA CYS A 26 -3.93 -7.86 8.36
C CYS A 26 -4.47 -7.66 9.79
N GLY A 27 -4.97 -8.72 10.43
CA GLY A 27 -5.61 -8.66 11.73
C GLY A 27 -6.64 -7.52 11.82
N LYS A 28 -6.51 -6.66 12.84
CA LYS A 28 -7.39 -5.50 13.03
C LYS A 28 -7.05 -4.27 12.18
N TYR A 29 -5.89 -4.22 11.55
CA TYR A 29 -5.41 -3.03 10.83
C TYR A 29 -5.84 -3.05 9.37
N GLU A 30 -6.08 -1.90 8.77
CA GLU A 30 -6.33 -1.81 7.33
C GLU A 30 -5.11 -2.30 6.53
N CYS A 31 -5.36 -2.90 5.37
CA CYS A 31 -4.32 -3.41 4.49
C CYS A 31 -4.69 -3.25 3.02
N PRO A 32 -3.71 -3.29 2.10
CA PRO A 32 -3.98 -3.10 0.69
C PRO A 32 -4.94 -4.17 0.17
N GLU A 33 -5.98 -3.74 -0.56
CA GLU A 33 -6.92 -4.64 -1.22
C GLU A 33 -6.30 -5.26 -2.46
N TYR A 34 -6.50 -6.56 -2.65
CA TYR A 34 -6.06 -7.28 -3.83
C TYR A 34 -6.98 -8.44 -4.21
N GLU A 35 -6.97 -8.79 -5.49
CA GLU A 35 -7.54 -10.04 -5.98
C GLU A 35 -6.41 -11.07 -6.13
N THR A 36 -6.70 -12.35 -5.89
CA THR A 36 -5.68 -13.41 -5.85
C THR A 36 -5.99 -14.54 -6.81
N GLU A 37 -4.99 -14.96 -7.57
CA GLU A 37 -4.94 -16.21 -8.31
C GLU A 37 -3.87 -17.13 -7.70
N GLN A 38 -4.25 -18.37 -7.40
CA GLN A 38 -3.34 -19.37 -6.82
C GLN A 38 -2.53 -20.05 -7.92
N LEU A 39 -1.20 -19.94 -7.86
CA LEU A 39 -0.25 -20.54 -8.79
C LEU A 39 0.61 -21.60 -8.10
N ARG A 40 1.38 -22.37 -8.89
CA ARG A 40 2.27 -23.39 -8.33
C ARG A 40 3.45 -22.75 -7.58
N GLY A 41 3.31 -22.64 -6.25
CA GLY A 41 4.35 -22.13 -5.35
C GLY A 41 4.35 -20.63 -5.13
N TYR A 42 3.39 -19.91 -5.73
CA TYR A 42 3.23 -18.45 -5.65
C TYR A 42 1.74 -18.10 -5.67
N GLU A 43 1.42 -16.89 -5.23
CA GLU A 43 0.14 -16.24 -5.47
C GLU A 43 0.36 -15.07 -6.44
N LEU A 44 -0.43 -14.98 -7.49
CA LEU A 44 -0.52 -13.75 -8.28
C LEU A 44 -1.55 -12.84 -7.63
N ARG A 45 -1.13 -11.67 -7.16
CA ARG A 45 -1.99 -10.68 -6.54
C ARG A 45 -2.12 -9.44 -7.42
N THR A 46 -3.34 -9.05 -7.74
CA THR A 46 -3.64 -7.79 -8.41
C THR A 46 -4.08 -6.78 -7.36
N TYR A 47 -3.21 -5.83 -7.02
CA TYR A 47 -3.52 -4.79 -6.03
C TYR A 47 -4.29 -3.65 -6.67
N ARG A 48 -5.22 -3.08 -5.90
CA ARG A 48 -5.92 -1.85 -6.27
C ARG A 48 -5.03 -0.61 -6.07
N PRO A 49 -5.35 0.52 -6.72
CA PRO A 49 -4.64 1.77 -6.48
C PRO A 49 -4.62 2.13 -4.99
N SER A 50 -3.48 2.61 -4.50
CA SER A 50 -3.27 2.87 -3.08
C SER A 50 -2.29 4.03 -2.87
N VAL A 51 -2.26 4.56 -1.64
CA VAL A 51 -1.41 5.70 -1.29
C VAL A 51 -0.50 5.30 -0.14
N TRP A 52 0.76 5.71 -0.20
CA TRP A 52 1.81 5.30 0.72
C TRP A 52 2.61 6.50 1.19
N ALA A 53 3.01 6.50 2.46
CA ALA A 53 4.11 7.33 2.94
C ALA A 53 5.40 6.50 2.83
N SER A 54 6.41 7.06 2.18
CA SER A 54 7.64 6.36 1.81
C SER A 54 8.86 7.11 2.30
N ALA A 55 9.81 6.39 2.90
CA ALA A 55 11.10 6.93 3.34
C ALA A 55 12.24 6.06 2.81
N LYS A 56 13.29 6.71 2.29
CA LYS A 56 14.47 6.01 1.79
C LYS A 56 15.24 5.39 2.96
N VAL A 57 15.66 4.14 2.78
CA VAL A 57 16.56 3.45 3.70
C VAL A 57 17.99 3.91 3.37
N PRO A 58 18.75 4.45 4.35
CA PRO A 58 20.04 5.08 4.09
C PRO A 58 21.12 4.17 3.49
N SER A 59 21.17 2.88 3.88
CA SER A 59 22.15 1.91 3.36
C SER A 59 21.47 0.79 2.56
N LEU A 60 22.15 0.37 1.49
CA LEU A 60 21.81 -0.80 0.67
C LEU A 60 22.53 -2.07 1.12
N ASP A 61 23.45 -1.96 2.09
CA ASP A 61 24.20 -3.09 2.59
C ASP A 61 23.24 -4.03 3.31
N MET A 62 22.89 -5.15 2.68
CA MET A 62 21.92 -6.11 3.22
C MET A 62 22.32 -6.62 4.61
N GLU A 63 23.62 -6.73 4.89
CA GLU A 63 24.14 -7.09 6.22
C GLU A 63 23.79 -6.01 7.27
N TYR A 64 23.89 -4.73 6.91
CA TYR A 64 23.58 -3.60 7.80
C TYR A 64 22.07 -3.40 7.98
N TRP A 65 21.30 -3.64 6.92
CA TRP A 65 19.84 -3.71 6.93
C TRP A 65 19.31 -4.77 7.90
N GLU A 66 19.89 -5.97 7.88
CA GLU A 66 19.53 -7.07 8.80
C GLU A 66 19.95 -6.81 10.25
N ASN A 67 21.00 -6.01 10.46
CA ASN A 67 21.48 -5.59 11.78
C ASN A 67 20.65 -4.45 12.41
N GLY A 68 19.73 -3.84 11.65
CA GLY A 68 18.59 -3.07 12.17
C GLY A 68 18.71 -1.55 12.17
N ASP A 69 19.92 -0.98 12.22
CA ASP A 69 20.09 0.46 12.48
C ASP A 69 19.47 1.37 11.40
N ASP A 70 19.70 1.10 10.11
CA ASP A 70 19.17 1.94 9.03
C ASP A 70 17.67 1.72 8.78
N SER A 71 17.19 0.51 9.05
CA SER A 71 15.75 0.22 9.04
C SER A 71 15.02 1.02 10.11
N ILE A 72 15.64 1.19 11.29
CA ILE A 72 15.09 1.98 12.39
C ILE A 72 14.99 3.45 11.98
N VAL A 73 15.97 3.99 11.27
CA VAL A 73 15.93 5.40 10.80
C VAL A 73 14.72 5.64 9.89
N ALA A 74 14.56 4.84 8.84
CA ALA A 74 13.42 4.99 7.91
C ALA A 74 12.08 4.73 8.62
N TYR A 75 12.02 3.73 9.50
CA TYR A 75 10.84 3.44 10.32
C TYR A 75 10.45 4.62 11.19
N MET A 76 11.41 5.24 11.88
CA MET A 76 11.15 6.35 12.79
C MET A 76 10.66 7.60 12.06
N LYS A 77 11.16 7.87 10.85
CA LYS A 77 10.63 8.95 9.99
C LYS A 77 9.15 8.74 9.68
N LEU A 78 8.79 7.55 9.18
CA LEU A 78 7.39 7.20 8.89
C LEU A 78 6.52 7.13 10.15
N PHE A 79 7.07 6.64 11.26
CA PHE A 79 6.39 6.61 12.54
C PHE A 79 6.06 8.01 13.05
N ASN A 80 7.01 8.95 12.98
CA ASN A 80 6.77 10.35 13.35
C ASN A 80 5.70 10.98 12.45
N TYR A 81 5.75 10.73 11.14
CA TYR A 81 4.72 11.18 10.20
C TYR A 81 3.31 10.72 10.63
N ILE A 82 3.11 9.42 10.89
CA ILE A 82 1.79 8.91 11.31
C ILE A 82 1.39 9.38 12.72
N ARG A 83 2.33 9.89 13.52
CA ARG A 83 2.08 10.43 14.87
C ARG A 83 1.80 11.93 14.90
N GLY A 84 1.89 12.63 13.78
CA GLY A 84 1.57 14.05 13.71
C GLY A 84 2.68 14.92 13.12
N ALA A 85 3.83 14.38 12.72
CA ALA A 85 4.84 15.13 11.96
C ALA A 85 4.41 15.31 10.50
N ASN A 86 3.30 16.02 10.32
CA ASN A 86 2.68 16.36 9.05
C ASN A 86 2.03 17.75 9.14
N ASP A 87 1.74 18.34 7.98
CA ASP A 87 1.23 19.70 7.80
C ASP A 87 -0.03 20.04 8.61
N ARG A 88 -0.82 19.02 8.95
CA ARG A 88 -2.06 19.15 9.71
C ARG A 88 -1.94 18.76 11.17
N ASN A 89 -0.77 18.31 11.61
CA ASN A 89 -0.50 17.85 12.98
C ASN A 89 -1.52 16.80 13.49
N ILE A 90 -1.93 15.89 12.60
CA ILE A 90 -2.92 14.84 12.89
C ILE A 90 -2.29 13.44 12.91
N THR A 91 -2.87 12.53 13.71
CA THR A 91 -2.48 11.12 13.70
C THR A 91 -3.10 10.40 12.49
N VAL A 92 -2.28 9.63 11.79
CA VAL A 92 -2.71 8.70 10.72
C VAL A 92 -2.84 7.31 11.33
N ALA A 93 -3.96 6.63 11.08
CA ALA A 93 -4.16 5.29 11.61
C ALA A 93 -3.11 4.31 11.04
N ARG A 94 -2.58 3.44 11.90
CA ARG A 94 -1.62 2.42 11.47
C ARG A 94 -2.29 1.41 10.54
N THR A 95 -1.59 1.09 9.45
CA THR A 95 -1.95 0.05 8.49
C THR A 95 -0.89 -1.06 8.51
N VAL A 96 -1.16 -2.14 7.77
CA VAL A 96 -0.24 -3.26 7.57
C VAL A 96 -0.33 -3.76 6.13
N PRO A 97 0.71 -4.42 5.58
CA PRO A 97 2.03 -4.61 6.15
C PRO A 97 2.90 -3.35 6.02
N VAL A 98 4.09 -3.37 6.64
CA VAL A 98 5.18 -2.48 6.23
C VAL A 98 5.84 -3.12 5.01
N VAL A 99 5.99 -2.37 3.92
CA VAL A 99 6.51 -2.88 2.64
C VAL A 99 7.86 -2.26 2.34
N TYR A 100 8.80 -3.08 1.89
CA TYR A 100 10.04 -2.62 1.28
C TYR A 100 9.93 -2.71 -0.24
N SER A 101 10.30 -1.64 -0.92
CA SER A 101 10.45 -1.61 -2.38
C SER A 101 11.90 -1.34 -2.75
N HIS A 102 12.33 -1.96 -3.85
CA HIS A 102 13.63 -1.75 -4.44
C HIS A 102 13.44 -1.04 -5.77
N GLU A 103 13.94 0.19 -5.87
CA GLU A 103 13.95 0.97 -7.10
C GLU A 103 15.40 1.22 -7.50
N LYS A 104 15.90 0.49 -8.51
CA LYS A 104 17.31 0.51 -8.90
C LYS A 104 18.21 0.22 -7.69
N ASP A 105 19.07 1.17 -7.33
CA ASP A 105 20.00 1.15 -6.21
C ASP A 105 19.40 1.88 -4.98
N GLU A 106 18.08 1.87 -4.80
CA GLU A 106 17.41 2.49 -3.66
C GLU A 106 16.45 1.51 -3.01
N VAL A 107 16.49 1.46 -1.68
CA VAL A 107 15.51 0.74 -0.87
C VAL A 107 14.61 1.75 -0.18
N TRP A 108 13.31 1.52 -0.25
CA TRP A 108 12.30 2.37 0.36
C TRP A 108 11.47 1.56 1.33
N MET A 109 11.20 2.13 2.50
CA MET A 109 10.18 1.63 3.44
C MET A 109 8.88 2.37 3.17
N ASN A 110 7.76 1.65 3.19
CA ASN A 110 6.45 2.18 2.82
C ASN A 110 5.38 1.80 3.85
N PHE A 111 4.63 2.80 4.34
CA PHE A 111 3.42 2.62 5.16
C PHE A 111 2.20 3.02 4.33
N MET A 112 1.22 2.12 4.21
CA MET A 112 -0.01 2.43 3.49
C MET A 112 -0.80 3.52 4.25
N ILE A 113 -1.32 4.51 3.53
CA ILE A 113 -2.26 5.48 4.08
C ILE A 113 -3.67 4.85 4.13
N PRO A 114 -4.39 4.96 5.26
CA PRO A 114 -5.77 4.48 5.37
C PRO A 114 -6.70 5.09 4.31
N ALA A 115 -7.66 4.31 3.82
CA ALA A 115 -8.58 4.70 2.76
C ALA A 115 -9.33 6.01 3.03
N ASN A 116 -9.66 6.29 4.30
CA ASN A 116 -10.35 7.53 4.69
C ASN A 116 -9.49 8.80 4.56
N MET A 117 -8.19 8.66 4.28
CA MET A 117 -7.23 9.75 4.09
C MET A 117 -6.55 9.71 2.71
N SER A 118 -6.75 8.66 1.91
CA SER A 118 -6.04 8.45 0.63
C SER A 118 -6.32 9.53 -0.43
N ASP A 119 -7.49 10.14 -0.41
CA ASP A 119 -7.82 11.22 -1.36
C ASP A 119 -6.97 12.47 -1.10
N ASN A 120 -6.81 12.83 0.18
CA ASN A 120 -6.05 13.98 0.64
C ASN A 120 -5.18 13.62 1.86
N PRO A 121 -4.05 12.93 1.64
CA PRO A 121 -3.13 12.53 2.71
C PRO A 121 -2.43 13.77 3.30
N PRO A 122 -2.16 13.80 4.62
CA PRO A 122 -1.47 14.94 5.21
C PRO A 122 -0.05 15.00 4.66
N GLN A 123 0.44 16.19 4.33
CA GLN A 123 1.77 16.31 3.74
C GLN A 123 2.83 16.14 4.82
N PRO A 124 3.87 15.33 4.61
CA PRO A 124 4.94 15.18 5.57
C PRO A 124 5.68 16.51 5.78
N THR A 125 6.10 16.77 7.02
CA THR A 125 6.98 17.91 7.33
C THR A 125 8.46 17.56 7.20
N ASP A 126 8.77 16.26 7.25
CA ASP A 126 10.11 15.73 6.99
C ASP A 126 10.31 15.62 5.47
N THR A 127 11.34 16.26 4.93
CA THR A 127 11.64 16.27 3.49
C THR A 127 12.11 14.93 2.96
N ASP A 128 12.50 14.00 3.83
CA ASP A 128 12.92 12.65 3.48
C ASP A 128 11.75 11.64 3.48
N VAL A 129 10.53 12.12 3.77
CA VAL A 129 9.29 11.35 3.63
C VAL A 129 8.51 11.90 2.44
N GLN A 130 8.09 11.02 1.55
CA GLN A 130 7.27 11.38 0.39
C GLN A 130 5.94 10.63 0.39
N ILE A 131 4.94 11.23 -0.26
CA ILE A 131 3.67 10.56 -0.55
C ILE A 131 3.76 9.94 -1.94
N TYR A 132 3.69 8.62 -2.00
CA TYR A 132 3.69 7.84 -3.22
C TYR A 132 2.26 7.34 -3.53
N ARG A 133 1.81 7.54 -4.76
CA ARG A 133 0.54 6.99 -5.27
C ARG A 133 0.85 5.83 -6.19
N ALA A 134 0.45 4.64 -5.76
CA ALA A 134 0.61 3.41 -6.53
C ALA A 134 -0.64 3.20 -7.40
N ASP A 135 -0.42 2.96 -8.69
CA ASP A 135 -1.47 2.48 -9.59
C ASP A 135 -1.80 1.01 -9.30
N SER A 136 -2.83 0.49 -9.97
CA SER A 136 -3.12 -0.95 -9.91
C SER A 136 -2.00 -1.72 -10.59
N ASP A 137 -1.47 -2.72 -9.91
CA ASP A 137 -0.37 -3.54 -10.42
C ASP A 137 -0.43 -4.98 -9.88
N GLN A 138 0.29 -5.89 -10.56
CA GLN A 138 0.34 -7.31 -10.27
C GLN A 138 1.68 -7.74 -9.69
N TYR A 139 1.64 -8.49 -8.59
CA TYR A 139 2.83 -9.02 -7.94
C TYR A 139 2.72 -10.53 -7.71
N TYR A 140 3.81 -11.24 -7.98
CA TYR A 140 3.98 -12.63 -7.56
C TYR A 140 4.45 -12.66 -6.11
N VAL A 141 3.61 -13.18 -5.23
CA VAL A 141 3.90 -13.28 -3.79
C VAL A 141 4.23 -14.72 -3.44
N ARG A 142 5.37 -14.91 -2.77
CA ARG A 142 5.76 -16.20 -2.17
C ARG A 142 5.88 -16.04 -0.67
N TYR A 143 5.18 -16.89 0.06
CA TYR A 143 5.36 -16.98 1.50
C TYR A 143 6.64 -17.75 1.82
N ASN A 144 7.62 -17.07 2.41
CA ASN A 144 8.73 -17.74 3.06
C ASN A 144 8.19 -18.35 4.36
N LYS A 145 7.95 -19.67 4.37
CA LYS A 145 7.77 -20.38 5.64
C LYS A 145 9.04 -20.13 6.44
N LYS A 146 8.95 -19.43 7.58
CA LYS A 146 10.04 -19.48 8.55
C LYS A 146 10.28 -20.95 8.86
N ALA A 147 11.53 -21.40 8.77
CA ALA A 147 11.89 -22.68 9.38
C ALA A 147 11.48 -22.59 10.85
N CYS A 148 10.58 -23.48 11.27
CA CYS A 148 10.18 -23.62 12.66
C CYS A 148 11.39 -23.98 13.53
#